data_AF-A0A8T6XKP5-F1
#
_entry.id   AF-A0A8T6XKP5-F1
#
_cell.length_a   1.000
_cell.length_b   1.000
_cell.length_c   1.000
_cell.angle_alpha   90.00
_cell.angle_beta   90.00
_cell.angle_gamma   90.00
#
_symmetry.space_group_name_H-M   'P 1'
#
loop_
_entity.id
_entity.type
_entity.pdbx_description
1 polymer ?
#
loop_
_entity_poly.entity_id
_entity_poly.type
_entity_poly.pdbx_seq_one_letter_code
_entity_poly.pdbx_strand_id
1 'polypeptide(L)'
;MAVNMHKEAAGSLAESDVSHADEIVQMDDEVDRFSLYMRRNLVLAVQNANILREMGLDDPADCLGYRAVISRIERIADHAVLIAKRVKFIEGKIDSKVMKKISNLSLEAVNVFEEAILALEKKNYEKAEH
;
A
#
# COMPACT_ATOMS: atom_id res chain seq x y z
N MET A 1 -6.47 -1.14 2.15
CA MET A 1 -6.01 -2.51 1.89
C MET A 1 -4.51 -2.65 2.13
N ALA A 2 -3.63 -2.12 1.28
CA ALA A 2 -2.17 -2.22 1.45
C ALA A 2 -1.64 -1.72 2.81
N VAL A 3 -2.17 -0.59 3.32
CA VAL A 3 -1.83 -0.09 4.68
C VAL A 3 -2.23 -1.07 5.77
N ASN A 4 -3.40 -1.70 5.63
CA ASN A 4 -3.87 -2.67 6.61
C ASN A 4 -2.99 -3.91 6.58
N MET A 5 -2.66 -4.43 5.39
CA MET A 5 -1.72 -5.53 5.25
C MET A 5 -0.37 -5.22 5.90
N HIS A 6 0.14 -3.99 5.76
CA HIS A 6 1.37 -3.59 6.43
C HIS A 6 1.24 -3.59 7.97
N LYS A 7 0.15 -3.04 8.51
CA LYS A 7 -0.15 -3.04 9.96
C LYS A 7 -0.27 -4.47 10.50
N GLU A 8 -1.01 -5.33 9.80
CA GLU A 8 -1.20 -6.73 10.14
C GLU A 8 0.12 -7.50 10.08
N ALA A 9 0.97 -7.26 9.07
CA ALA A 9 2.26 -7.92 8.94
C ALA A 9 3.21 -7.55 10.09
N ALA A 10 3.20 -6.28 10.52
CA ALA A 10 3.94 -5.83 11.69
C ALA A 10 3.39 -6.45 12.99
N GLY A 11 2.06 -6.64 13.08
CA GLY A 11 1.40 -7.34 14.19
C GLY A 11 1.79 -8.81 14.26
N SER A 12 1.67 -9.56 13.17
CA SER A 12 2.09 -10.97 13.07
C SER A 12 3.56 -11.15 13.43
N LEU A 13 4.42 -10.21 13.02
CA LEU A 13 5.83 -10.21 13.41
C LEU A 13 6.03 -10.06 14.91
N ALA A 14 5.29 -9.15 15.55
CA ALA A 14 5.38 -8.90 16.99
C ALA A 14 4.87 -10.08 17.83
N GLU A 15 3.84 -10.75 17.36
CA GLU A 15 3.20 -11.88 18.04
C GLU A 15 3.81 -13.23 17.65
N SER A 16 4.68 -13.25 16.64
CA SER A 16 5.21 -14.47 16.01
C SER A 16 4.08 -15.38 15.49
N ASP A 17 2.99 -14.76 15.02
CA ASP A 17 1.83 -15.47 14.48
C ASP A 17 2.05 -15.81 13.00
N VAL A 18 2.51 -17.03 12.76
CA VAL A 18 2.76 -17.57 11.42
C VAL A 18 1.46 -17.77 10.64
N SER A 19 0.37 -18.14 11.31
CA SER A 19 -0.92 -18.40 10.65
C SER A 19 -1.46 -17.11 10.04
N HIS A 20 -1.48 -16.04 10.84
CA HIS A 20 -1.92 -14.74 10.36
C HIS A 20 -0.96 -14.16 9.30
N ALA A 21 0.35 -14.41 9.44
CA ALA A 21 1.32 -14.03 8.41
C ALA A 21 1.03 -14.69 7.06
N ASP A 22 0.67 -15.97 7.03
CA ASP A 22 0.34 -16.68 5.79
C ASP A 22 -0.97 -16.16 5.15
N GLU A 23 -1.94 -15.73 5.94
CA GLU A 23 -3.16 -15.04 5.44
C GLU A 23 -2.80 -13.74 4.71
N ILE A 24 -1.91 -12.93 5.29
CA ILE A 24 -1.46 -11.67 4.68
C ILE A 24 -0.77 -11.92 3.35
N VAL A 25 0.01 -13.01 3.22
CA VAL A 25 0.62 -13.40 1.95
C VAL A 25 -0.44 -13.72 0.89
N GLN A 26 -1.56 -14.34 1.28
CA GLN A 26 -2.66 -14.64 0.35
C GLN A 26 -3.46 -13.40 -0.05
N MET A 27 -3.57 -12.40 0.84
CA MET A 27 -4.27 -11.14 0.54
C MET A 27 -3.61 -10.33 -0.60
N ASP A 28 -2.33 -10.56 -0.88
CA ASP A 28 -1.59 -9.87 -1.95
C ASP A 28 -2.18 -10.09 -3.34
N ASP A 29 -2.70 -11.30 -3.60
CA ASP A 29 -3.38 -11.63 -4.86
C ASP A 29 -4.57 -10.69 -5.12
N GLU A 30 -5.26 -10.24 -4.06
CA GLU A 30 -6.37 -9.30 -4.18
C GLU A 30 -5.89 -7.88 -4.51
N VAL A 31 -4.77 -7.45 -3.91
CA VAL A 31 -4.13 -6.17 -4.21
C VAL A 31 -3.63 -6.14 -5.65
N ASP A 32 -3.01 -7.21 -6.12
CA ASP A 32 -2.55 -7.37 -7.50
C ASP A 32 -3.71 -7.34 -8.49
N ARG A 33 -4.79 -8.07 -8.19
CA ARG A 33 -5.99 -8.04 -9.02
C ARG A 33 -6.58 -6.63 -9.09
N PHE A 34 -6.63 -5.93 -7.95
CA PHE A 34 -7.14 -4.56 -7.89
C PHE A 34 -6.23 -3.59 -8.66
N SER A 35 -4.91 -3.71 -8.53
CA SER A 35 -3.94 -2.85 -9.22
C SER A 35 -4.02 -3.03 -10.75
N LEU A 36 -4.18 -4.27 -11.22
CA LEU A 36 -4.43 -4.57 -12.64
C LEU A 36 -5.75 -3.98 -13.14
N TYR A 37 -6.82 -4.11 -12.35
CA TYR A 37 -8.11 -3.51 -12.66
C TYR A 37 -8.01 -1.98 -12.79
N MET A 38 -7.38 -1.31 -11.82
CA MET A 38 -7.20 0.14 -11.86
C MET A 38 -6.35 0.58 -13.05
N ARG A 39 -5.24 -0.12 -13.35
CA ARG A 39 -4.42 0.14 -14.53
C ARG A 39 -5.20 0.04 -15.84
N ARG A 40 -6.08 -0.96 -15.98
CA ARG A 40 -6.95 -1.11 -17.16
C ARG A 40 -7.95 0.02 -17.30
N ASN A 41 -8.57 0.45 -16.19
CA ASN A 41 -9.50 1.58 -16.21
C ASN A 41 -8.81 2.89 -16.61
N LEU A 42 -7.58 3.12 -16.15
CA LEU A 42 -6.80 4.29 -16.61
C LEU A 42 -6.54 4.27 -18.12
N VAL A 43 -6.24 3.11 -18.71
CA VAL A 43 -6.06 3.00 -20.16
C VAL A 43 -7.35 3.34 -20.91
N LEU A 44 -8.51 2.88 -20.41
CA LEU A 44 -9.81 3.21 -21.00
C LEU A 44 -10.14 4.70 -20.85
N ALA A 45 -9.85 5.29 -19.70
CA ALA A 45 -10.09 6.70 -19.42
C ALA A 45 -9.31 7.63 -20.34
N VAL A 46 -8.05 7.30 -20.68
CA VAL A 46 -7.24 8.08 -21.63
C VAL A 46 -7.91 8.17 -23.01
N GLN A 47 -8.69 7.16 -23.40
CA GLN A 47 -9.34 7.10 -24.71
C GLN A 47 -10.81 7.56 -24.68
N ASN A 48 -11.41 7.75 -23.49
CA ASN A 48 -12.82 8.01 -23.35
C ASN A 48 -13.11 9.05 -22.26
N ALA A 49 -13.49 10.25 -22.68
CA ALA A 49 -13.79 11.38 -21.79
C ALA A 49 -14.98 11.13 -20.84
N ASN A 50 -15.91 10.23 -21.16
CA ASN A 50 -16.98 9.86 -20.22
C ASN A 50 -16.42 9.03 -19.07
N ILE A 51 -15.62 8.00 -19.37
CA ILE A 51 -14.95 7.16 -18.36
C ILE A 51 -13.99 7.99 -17.51
N LEU A 52 -13.23 8.89 -18.12
CA LEU A 52 -12.33 9.81 -17.41
C LEU A 52 -13.09 10.62 -16.33
N ARG A 53 -14.23 11.21 -16.70
CA ARG A 53 -15.07 11.98 -15.78
C ARG A 53 -15.75 11.12 -14.73
N GLU A 54 -16.19 9.91 -15.07
CA GLU A 54 -16.72 8.94 -14.10
C GLU A 54 -15.68 8.54 -13.05
N MET A 55 -14.39 8.54 -13.42
CA MET A 55 -13.26 8.34 -12.50
C MET A 55 -12.89 9.60 -11.70
N GLY A 56 -13.56 10.73 -11.91
CA GLY A 56 -13.28 11.99 -11.22
C GLY A 56 -12.02 12.72 -11.71
N LEU A 57 -11.54 12.38 -12.90
CA LEU A 57 -10.37 12.99 -13.53
C LEU A 57 -10.79 14.03 -14.57
N ASP A 58 -10.01 15.09 -14.70
CA ASP A 58 -10.33 16.23 -15.57
C ASP A 58 -9.48 16.20 -16.86
N ASP A 59 -8.23 15.76 -16.76
CA ASP A 59 -7.29 15.66 -17.90
C ASP A 59 -6.80 14.21 -18.09
N PRO A 60 -6.77 13.66 -19.32
CA PRO A 60 -6.13 12.37 -19.59
C PRO A 60 -4.70 12.24 -19.03
N ALA A 61 -3.95 13.34 -18.92
CA ALA A 61 -2.62 13.38 -18.31
C ALA A 61 -2.64 13.00 -16.82
N ASP A 62 -3.73 13.24 -16.09
CA ASP A 62 -3.89 12.84 -14.68
C ASP A 62 -3.71 11.31 -14.52
N CYS A 63 -4.08 10.54 -15.55
CA CYS A 63 -3.94 9.08 -15.55
C CYS A 63 -2.47 8.63 -15.38
N LEU A 64 -1.49 9.44 -15.78
CA LEU A 64 -0.07 9.15 -15.55
C LEU A 64 0.29 9.24 -14.06
N GLY A 65 -0.21 10.27 -13.37
CA GLY A 65 -0.05 10.45 -11.93
C GLY A 65 -0.72 9.31 -11.15
N TYR A 66 -1.97 9.01 -11.48
CA TYR A 66 -2.69 7.90 -10.84
C TYR A 66 -2.06 6.53 -11.11
N ARG A 67 -1.48 6.32 -12.30
CA ARG A 67 -0.69 5.10 -12.58
C ARG A 67 0.50 4.99 -11.62
N ALA A 68 1.22 6.08 -11.37
CA ALA A 68 2.32 6.08 -10.41
C ALA A 68 1.82 5.76 -9.00
N VAL A 69 0.70 6.35 -8.57
CA VAL A 69 0.07 6.09 -7.26
C VAL A 69 -0.28 4.60 -7.09
N ILE A 70 -0.93 3.98 -8.09
CA ILE A 70 -1.28 2.55 -8.05
C ILE A 70 -0.03 1.69 -7.84
N SER A 71 1.06 1.96 -8.56
CA SER A 71 2.32 1.23 -8.37
C SER A 71 2.96 1.46 -7.01
N ARG A 72 2.75 2.61 -6.35
CA ARG A 72 3.22 2.81 -4.96
C ARG A 72 2.38 2.03 -3.96
N ILE A 73 1.07 1.91 -4.17
CA ILE A 73 0.16 1.10 -3.34
C ILE A 73 0.55 -0.37 -3.41
N GLU A 74 0.75 -0.90 -4.62
CA GLU A 74 1.23 -2.28 -4.89
C GLU A 74 2.54 -2.56 -4.12
N ARG A 75 3.52 -1.66 -4.24
CA ARG A 75 4.80 -1.79 -3.51
C ARG A 75 4.68 -1.85 -1.99
N ILE A 76 3.66 -1.22 -1.40
CA ILE A 76 3.45 -1.29 0.05
C ILE A 76 2.91 -2.67 0.44
N ALA A 77 2.02 -3.23 -0.35
CA ALA A 77 1.55 -4.60 -0.17
C ALA A 77 2.71 -5.60 -0.34
N ASP A 78 3.54 -5.45 -1.38
CA ASP A 78 4.77 -6.24 -1.56
C ASP A 78 5.65 -6.23 -0.30
N HIS A 79 5.87 -5.03 0.28
CA HIS A 79 6.65 -4.90 1.50
C HIS A 79 5.99 -5.55 2.71
N ALA A 80 4.66 -5.48 2.85
CA ALA A 80 3.92 -6.19 3.88
C ALA A 80 4.10 -7.71 3.75
N VAL A 81 3.99 -8.24 2.53
CA VAL A 81 4.23 -9.65 2.22
C VAL A 81 5.67 -10.07 2.53
N LEU A 82 6.64 -9.22 2.23
CA LEU A 82 8.04 -9.47 2.59
C LEU A 82 8.23 -9.59 4.10
N ILE A 83 7.55 -8.75 4.90
CA ILE A 83 7.56 -8.87 6.36
C ILE A 83 6.90 -10.18 6.80
N ALA A 84 5.68 -10.45 6.32
CA ALA A 84 4.91 -11.64 6.67
C ALA A 84 5.67 -12.95 6.35
N LYS A 85 6.28 -13.04 5.15
CA LYS A 85 7.11 -14.19 4.75
C LYS A 85 8.30 -14.45 5.67
N ARG A 86 8.77 -13.45 6.43
CA ARG A 86 9.89 -13.58 7.37
C ARG A 86 9.49 -14.12 8.73
N VAL A 87 8.23 -13.99 9.13
CA VAL A 87 7.74 -14.37 10.47
C VAL A 87 8.10 -15.82 10.79
N LYS A 88 7.87 -16.77 9.86
CA LYS A 88 8.16 -18.20 10.04
C LYS A 88 9.64 -18.57 10.19
N PHE A 89 10.57 -17.67 9.88
CA PHE A 89 12.00 -17.91 9.98
C PHE A 89 12.62 -17.30 11.24
N ILE A 90 11.84 -16.59 12.05
CA ILE A 90 12.31 -15.98 13.29
C ILE A 90 12.16 -17.01 14.39
N GLU A 91 13.30 -17.46 14.92
CA GLU A 91 13.35 -18.38 16.04
C GLU A 91 13.33 -17.61 17.36
N GLY A 92 12.40 -17.98 18.24
CA GLY A 92 12.23 -17.31 19.53
C GLY A 92 11.67 -15.89 19.42
N LYS A 93 11.68 -15.17 20.54
CA LYS A 93 11.14 -13.82 20.60
C LYS A 93 12.18 -12.79 20.16
N ILE A 94 11.76 -11.85 19.32
CA ILE A 94 12.54 -10.65 19.03
C ILE A 94 12.74 -9.87 20.33
N ASP A 95 13.96 -9.34 20.54
CA ASP A 95 14.24 -8.47 21.67
C ASP A 95 13.23 -7.31 21.72
N SER A 96 12.66 -7.06 22.89
CA SER A 96 11.59 -6.07 23.07
C SER A 96 11.99 -4.65 22.63
N LYS A 97 13.26 -4.25 22.76
CA LYS A 97 13.72 -2.93 22.30
C LYS A 97 13.79 -2.88 20.78
N VAL A 98 14.24 -3.97 20.15
CA VAL A 98 14.24 -4.10 18.69
C VAL A 98 12.80 -4.09 18.16
N MET A 99 11.91 -4.87 18.77
CA MET A 99 10.51 -4.94 18.36
C MET A 99 9.83 -3.57 18.46
N LYS A 100 10.05 -2.84 19.57
CA LYS A 100 9.53 -1.48 19.73
C LYS A 100 10.00 -0.52 18.64
N LYS A 101 11.27 -0.60 18.23
CA LYS A 101 11.79 0.22 17.13
C LYS A 101 11.11 -0.11 15.79
N ILE A 102 10.91 -1.39 15.50
CA ILE A 102 10.22 -1.86 14.30
C ILE A 102 8.77 -1.37 14.29
N SER A 103 8.05 -1.51 15.41
CA SER A 103 6.66 -1.05 15.52
C SER A 103 6.53 0.47 15.35
N ASN A 104 7.45 1.25 15.94
CA ASN A 104 7.47 2.70 15.75
C ASN A 104 7.72 3.08 14.29
N LEU A 105 8.70 2.45 13.64
CA LEU A 105 9.00 2.70 12.23
C LEU A 105 7.82 2.32 11.32
N SER A 106 7.15 1.20 11.60
CA SER A 106 5.95 0.78 10.89
C SER A 106 4.83 1.81 11.01
N LEU A 107 4.60 2.33 12.24
CA LEU A 107 3.60 3.37 12.48
C LEU A 107 3.92 4.67 11.75
N GLU A 108 5.18 5.11 11.78
CA GLU A 108 5.61 6.30 11.03
C GLU A 108 5.42 6.11 9.52
N ALA A 109 5.78 4.96 8.97
CA ALA A 109 5.61 4.66 7.55
C ALA A 109 4.14 4.67 7.12
N VAL A 110 3.25 4.11 7.96
CA VAL A 110 1.80 4.17 7.77
C VAL A 110 1.32 5.62 7.75
N ASN A 111 1.70 6.43 8.73
CA ASN A 111 1.24 7.81 8.85
C ASN A 111 1.66 8.63 7.62
N VAL A 112 2.92 8.51 7.20
CA VAL A 112 3.43 9.18 5.99
C VAL A 112 2.60 8.79 4.76
N PHE A 113 2.24 7.52 4.63
CA PHE A 113 1.44 7.06 3.51
C PHE A 113 -0.02 7.57 3.57
N GLU A 114 -0.67 7.50 4.73
CA GLU A 114 -2.03 8.01 4.91
C GLU A 114 -2.10 9.52 4.63
N GLU A 115 -1.11 10.28 5.09
CA GLU A 115 -0.97 11.72 4.77
C GLU A 115 -0.79 11.97 3.28
N ALA A 116 0.04 11.17 2.59
CA ALA A 116 0.25 11.31 1.15
C ALA A 116 -1.03 11.04 0.34
N ILE A 117 -1.81 10.02 0.72
CA ILE A 117 -3.10 9.73 0.07
C ILE A 117 -4.11 10.84 0.33
N LEU A 118 -4.20 11.35 1.55
CA LEU A 118 -5.08 12.48 1.88
C LEU A 118 -4.70 13.76 1.12
N ALA A 119 -3.41 14.00 0.92
CA ALA A 119 -2.93 15.14 0.11
C ALA A 119 -3.32 14.98 -1.36
N LEU A 120 -3.18 13.77 -1.91
CA LEU A 120 -3.59 13.43 -3.27
C LEU A 120 -5.11 13.61 -3.48
N GLU A 121 -5.93 13.13 -2.55
CA GLU A 121 -7.39 13.25 -2.61
C GLU A 121 -7.85 14.71 -2.65
N LYS A 122 -7.18 15.58 -1.88
CA LYS A 122 -7.48 17.01 -1.83
C LYS A 122 -6.99 17.77 -3.08
N LYS A 123 -6.45 17.08 -4.09
CA LYS A 123 -5.74 17.67 -5.26
C LYS A 123 -4.71 18.73 -4.84
N ASN A 124 -4.11 18.56 -3.66
CA ASN A 124 -3.28 19.59 -3.05
C ASN A 124 -1.82 19.41 -3.51
N TYR A 125 -1.58 19.71 -4.78
CA TYR A 125 -0.26 19.60 -5.43
C TYR A 125 0.79 20.57 -4.84
N GLU A 126 0.38 21.56 -4.03
CA GLU A 126 1.27 22.57 -3.45
C GLU A 126 2.31 22.01 -2.45
N LYS A 127 2.17 20.76 -1.98
CA LYS A 127 3.16 20.09 -1.12
C LYS A 127 4.13 19.18 -1.85
N ALA A 128 3.99 19.00 -3.17
CA ALA A 128 4.86 18.11 -3.94
C ALA A 128 6.16 18.79 -4.43
N GLU A 129 6.25 20.12 -4.35
CA GLU A 129 7.39 20.91 -4.84
C GLU A 129 8.34 21.44 -3.75
N HIS A 130 8.13 21.12 -2.47
CA HIS A 130 8.97 21.59 -1.36
C HIS A 130 9.35 20.48 -0.37
#